data_AF-A0A0J1FH12-F1
#
_entry.id   AF-A0A0J1FH12-F1
#
_cell.length_a   1.000
_cell.length_b   1.000
_cell.length_c   1.000
_cell.angle_alpha   90.00
_cell.angle_beta   90.00
_cell.angle_gamma   90.00
#
_symmetry.space_group_name_H-M   'P 1'
#
loop_
_entity.id
_entity.type
_entity.pdbx_description
1 polymer ?
#
loop_
_entity_poly.entity_id
_entity_poly.type
_entity_poly.pdbx_seq_one_letter_code
_entity_poly.pdbx_strand_id
1 'polypeptide(L)'
;MIETFTAAAAVVAGDIAVKTAQVDLIEIRLAHGLGGKSFVTFCGDVGSVAMAVEAASKALAAEGTLLDKAVVAAPHLEVWGKLV
;
A
#
# COMPACT_ATOMS: atom_id res chain seq x y z
N MET A 1 -1.82 -3.21 -2.19
CA MET A 1 -1.83 -1.74 -2.22
C MET A 1 -2.67 -1.21 -1.09
N ILE A 2 -2.35 -0.02 -0.59
CA ILE A 2 -3.09 0.67 0.48
C ILE A 2 -3.30 2.12 0.04
N GLU A 3 -4.53 2.61 0.10
CA GLU A 3 -4.91 4.00 -0.16
C GLU A 3 -5.26 4.69 1.16
N THR A 4 -4.86 5.96 1.28
CA THR A 4 -4.95 6.76 2.50
C THR A 4 -5.47 8.15 2.20
N PHE A 5 -6.07 8.80 3.19
CA PHE A 5 -6.57 10.17 3.06
C PHE A 5 -5.47 11.24 3.04
N THR A 6 -4.26 10.92 3.49
CA THR A 6 -3.17 11.91 3.60
C THR A 6 -1.84 11.35 3.09
N ALA A 7 -0.99 12.24 2.57
CA ALA A 7 0.36 11.88 2.13
C ALA A 7 1.22 11.26 3.25
N ALA A 8 1.12 11.79 4.48
CA ALA A 8 1.87 11.28 5.62
C ALA A 8 1.48 9.83 5.94
N ALA A 9 0.18 9.52 5.93
CA ALA A 9 -0.34 8.18 6.15
C ALA A 9 0.18 7.18 5.10
N ALA A 10 0.31 7.56 3.83
CA ALA A 10 0.88 6.68 2.80
C ALA A 10 2.36 6.35 3.05
N VAL A 11 3.15 7.30 3.56
CA VAL A 11 4.56 7.05 3.93
C VAL A 11 4.64 6.11 5.13
N VAL A 12 3.82 6.33 6.16
CA VAL A 12 3.72 5.46 7.33
C VAL A 12 3.27 4.05 6.92
N ALA A 13 2.31 3.94 5.99
CA ALA A 13 1.85 2.67 5.45
C ALA A 13 3.00 1.88 4.79
N GLY A 14 3.82 2.56 3.98
CA GLY A 14 5.00 1.98 3.35
C GLY A 14 6.03 1.49 4.37
N ASP A 15 6.33 2.31 5.38
CA ASP A 15 7.27 1.96 6.45
C ASP A 15 6.83 0.72 7.25
N ILE A 16 5.54 0.67 7.64
CA ILE A 16 4.98 -0.48 8.35
C ILE A 16 5.01 -1.71 7.45
N ALA A 17 4.63 -1.59 6.18
CA ALA A 17 4.58 -2.70 5.24
C ALA A 17 5.94 -3.39 5.10
N VAL A 18 6.99 -2.64 4.78
CA VAL A 18 8.35 -3.18 4.57
C VAL A 18 9.02 -3.70 5.85
N LYS A 19 8.63 -3.17 7.03
CA LYS A 19 9.11 -3.67 8.32
C LYS A 19 8.36 -4.91 8.83
N THR A 20 7.16 -5.17 8.32
CA THR A 20 6.31 -6.28 8.78
C THR A 20 6.63 -7.58 8.06
N ALA A 21 6.91 -7.53 6.76
CA ALA A 21 7.07 -8.73 5.93
C ALA A 21 8.08 -8.48 4.81
N GLN A 22 8.57 -9.56 4.21
CA GLN A 22 9.47 -9.51 3.06
C GLN A 22 8.68 -9.07 1.81
N VAL A 23 8.57 -7.76 1.62
CA VAL A 23 7.92 -7.12 0.46
C VAL A 23 8.83 -6.04 -0.09
N ASP A 24 8.80 -5.88 -1.41
CA ASP A 24 9.51 -4.83 -2.12
C ASP A 24 8.55 -3.68 -2.43
N LEU A 25 8.94 -2.47 -2.00
CA LEU A 25 8.18 -1.25 -2.27
C LEU A 25 8.29 -0.90 -3.76
N ILE A 26 7.15 -0.71 -4.44
CA ILE A 26 7.11 -0.30 -5.85
C ILE A 26 7.02 1.23 -5.92
N GLU A 27 5.97 1.81 -5.35
CA GLU A 27 5.73 3.25 -5.40
C GLU A 27 4.99 3.72 -4.13
N ILE A 28 5.33 4.93 -3.68
CA ILE A 28 4.46 5.73 -2.81
C ILE A 28 4.06 6.98 -3.59
N ARG A 29 2.79 7.07 -3.98
CA ARG A 29 2.27 8.22 -4.72
C ARG A 29 1.60 9.20 -3.77
N LEU A 30 2.19 10.39 -3.66
CA LEU A 30 1.78 11.42 -2.71
C LEU A 30 0.98 12.54 -3.39
N ALA A 31 -0.29 12.69 -3.00
CA ALA A 31 -1.17 13.85 -3.25
C ALA A 31 -1.09 14.47 -4.67
N HIS A 32 -0.86 13.66 -5.70
CA HIS A 32 -0.62 14.15 -7.06
C HIS A 32 -1.95 14.32 -7.82
N GLY A 33 -2.66 15.42 -7.57
CA GLY A 33 -3.99 15.66 -8.14
C GLY A 33 -5.10 14.80 -7.52
N LEU A 34 -4.83 14.18 -6.38
CA LEU A 34 -5.69 13.21 -5.71
C LEU A 34 -6.51 13.81 -4.54
N GLY A 35 -6.51 15.14 -4.38
CA GLY A 35 -7.24 15.80 -3.29
C GLY A 35 -6.73 15.42 -1.89
N GLY A 36 -5.40 15.31 -1.73
CA GLY A 36 -4.76 14.90 -0.47
C GLY A 36 -4.59 13.39 -0.31
N LYS A 37 -5.40 12.59 -1.02
CA LYS A 37 -5.27 11.14 -1.04
C LYS A 37 -3.93 10.70 -1.60
N SER A 38 -3.46 9.56 -1.11
CA SER A 38 -2.18 8.99 -1.47
C SER A 38 -2.26 7.47 -1.35
N PHE A 39 -1.47 6.75 -2.13
CA PHE A 39 -1.45 5.29 -2.05
C PHE A 39 -0.03 4.75 -2.10
N VAL A 40 0.11 3.52 -1.63
CA VAL A 40 1.35 2.76 -1.65
C VAL A 40 1.13 1.40 -2.32
N THR A 41 2.04 1.04 -3.22
CA THR A 41 2.09 -0.25 -3.91
C THR A 41 3.39 -0.96 -3.57
N PHE A 42 3.31 -2.28 -3.41
CA PHE A 42 4.43 -3.17 -3.10
C PHE A 42 4.10 -4.57 -3.59
N CYS A 43 5.13 -5.37 -3.82
CA CYS A 43 5.02 -6.76 -4.27
C CYS A 43 5.83 -7.72 -3.39
N GLY A 44 5.56 -9.00 -3.56
CA GLY A 44 6.21 -10.10 -2.86
C GLY A 44 5.34 -11.34 -2.93
N ASP A 45 5.67 -12.34 -2.11
CA ASP A 45 4.82 -13.51 -1.95
C ASP A 45 3.44 -13.11 -1.41
N VAL A 46 2.40 -13.82 -1.84
CA VAL A 46 1.00 -13.49 -1.49
C VAL A 46 0.79 -13.43 0.03
N GLY A 47 1.46 -14.32 0.79
CA GLY A 47 1.43 -14.31 2.26
C GLY A 47 2.08 -13.05 2.84
N SER A 48 3.28 -12.68 2.37
CA SER A 48 3.99 -11.47 2.79
C SER A 48 3.18 -10.20 2.49
N VAL A 49 2.59 -10.11 1.29
CA VAL A 49 1.75 -8.97 0.90
C VAL A 49 0.49 -8.89 1.78
N ALA A 50 -0.17 -10.01 2.06
CA ALA A 50 -1.34 -10.04 2.94
C ALA A 50 -1.01 -9.58 4.36
N MET A 51 0.12 -10.06 4.92
CA MET A 51 0.61 -9.64 6.24
C MET A 51 0.94 -8.15 6.30
N ALA A 52 1.67 -7.64 5.30
CA ALA A 52 2.03 -6.23 5.20
C ALA A 52 0.79 -5.33 5.08
N VAL A 53 -0.16 -5.69 4.21
CA VAL A 53 -1.43 -4.95 4.05
C VAL A 53 -2.21 -4.94 5.35
N GLU A 54 -2.34 -6.07 6.04
CA GLU A 54 -3.13 -6.16 7.27
C GLU A 54 -2.52 -5.32 8.41
N ALA A 55 -1.21 -5.43 8.62
CA ALA A 55 -0.53 -4.68 9.68
C ALA A 55 -0.62 -3.16 9.48
N ALA A 56 -0.30 -2.68 8.27
CA ALA A 56 -0.38 -1.25 7.95
C ALA A 56 -1.82 -0.74 8.01
N SER A 57 -2.77 -1.49 7.45
CA SER A 57 -4.18 -1.07 7.45
C SER A 57 -4.76 -1.00 8.85
N LYS A 58 -4.39 -1.92 9.75
CA LYS A 58 -4.83 -1.89 11.15
C LYS A 58 -4.33 -0.64 11.87
N ALA A 59 -3.07 -0.25 11.67
CA ALA A 59 -2.51 0.97 12.25
C ALA A 59 -3.22 2.23 11.71
N LEU A 60 -3.39 2.32 10.39
CA LEU A 60 -4.01 3.48 9.73
C LEU A 60 -5.51 3.60 10.03
N ALA A 61 -6.22 2.47 10.18
CA ALA A 61 -7.63 2.46 10.56
C ALA A 61 -7.83 3.01 11.98
N ALA A 62 -6.91 2.71 12.91
CA ALA A 62 -6.98 3.25 14.27
C ALA A 62 -6.81 4.77 14.31
N GLU A 63 -6.08 5.34 13.35
CA GLU A 63 -5.89 6.78 13.18
C GLU A 63 -6.98 7.44 12.30
N GLY A 64 -7.87 6.64 11.70
CA GLY A 64 -8.89 7.14 10.77
C GLY A 64 -8.33 7.66 9.44
N THR A 65 -7.11 7.26 9.06
CA THR A 65 -6.42 7.74 7.85
C THR A 65 -6.40 6.72 6.71
N LEU A 66 -6.83 5.49 6.96
CA LEU A 66 -7.06 4.46 5.95
C LEU A 66 -8.27 4.83 5.08
N LEU A 67 -8.11 4.80 3.76
CA LEU A 67 -9.22 4.94 2.82
C LEU A 67 -9.65 3.57 2.28
N ASP A 68 -8.74 2.81 1.67
CA ASP A 68 -9.03 1.48 1.14
C ASP A 68 -7.77 0.60 1.06
N LYS A 69 -7.93 -0.71 0.90
CA LYS A 69 -6.84 -1.67 0.72
C LYS A 69 -7.21 -2.80 -0.23
N ALA A 70 -6.24 -3.28 -1.00
CA ALA A 70 -6.44 -4.43 -1.88
C ALA A 70 -5.19 -5.32 -1.97
N VAL A 71 -5.42 -6.64 -2.03
CA VAL A 71 -4.41 -7.65 -2.33
C VAL A 71 -4.82 -8.32 -3.63
N VAL A 72 -3.92 -8.33 -4.62
CA VAL A 72 -4.15 -8.97 -5.92
C VAL A 72 -3.12 -10.07 -6.07
N ALA A 73 -3.58 -11.32 -5.94
CA ALA A 73 -2.75 -12.49 -6.23
C ALA A 73 -2.69 -12.69 -7.75
N ALA A 74 -1.48 -12.87 -8.29
CA ALA A 74 -1.22 -13.10 -9.72
C ALA A 74 -1.92 -12.07 -10.64
N PRO A 75 -1.52 -10.78 -10.58
CA PRO A 75 -2.11 -9.76 -11.45
C PRO A 75 -1.90 -10.10 -12.94
N HIS A 76 -2.88 -9.74 -13.78
CA HIS A 76 -2.74 -9.87 -15.23
C HIS A 76 -1.50 -9.11 -15.72
N LEU A 77 -0.81 -9.66 -16.74
CA LEU A 77 0.47 -9.12 -17.23
C LEU A 77 0.36 -7.65 -17.66
N GLU A 78 -0.75 -7.25 -18.28
CA GLU A 78 -0.97 -5.85 -18.67
C GLU A 78 -1.13 -4.90 -17.47
N VAL A 79 -1.64 -5.39 -16.34
CA VAL A 79 -1.74 -4.60 -15.10
C VAL A 79 -0.37 -4.52 -14.45
N TRP A 80 0.36 -5.65 -14.42
CA TRP A 80 1.72 -5.69 -13.89
C TRP A 80 2.64 -4.71 -14.61
N GLY A 81 2.63 -4.70 -15.95
CA GLY A 81 3.46 -3.79 -16.75
C GLY A 81 3.09 -2.30 -16.64
N LYS A 82 2.01 -1.93 -15.93
CA LYS A 82 1.68 -0.54 -15.59
C LYS A 82 2.15 -0.14 -14.19
N LEU A 83 2.50 -1.11 -13.35
CA LEU A 83 2.95 -0.89 -11.98
C LEU A 83 4.48 -0.79 -11.88
N VAL A 84 5.20 -1.52 -12.73
CA VAL A 84 6.68 -1.56 -12.78
C VAL A 84 7.24 -0.90 -14.03
#